data_AF-M9R7G6-F1
#
_entry.id   AF-M9R7G6-F1
#
_cell.length_a   1.000
_cell.length_b   1.000
_cell.length_c   1.000
_cell.angle_alpha   90.00
_cell.angle_beta   90.00
_cell.angle_gamma   90.00
#
_symmetry.space_group_name_H-M   'P 1'
#
loop_
_entity.id
_entity.type
_entity.pdbx_description
1 polymer ?
#
loop_
_entity_poly.entity_id
_entity_poly.type
_entity_poly.pdbx_seq_one_letter_code
_entity_poly.pdbx_strand_id
1 'polypeptide(L)' 'MYSVDIYNRVRRACLKDGMSARETARYFNKDRKTIAKMLLGRLHQLRLFF' A
#
# COMPACT_ATOMS: atom_id res chain seq x y z
N MET A 1 15.76 4.30 -0.07
CA MET A 1 14.68 3.53 -0.72
C MET A 1 13.95 2.69 0.33
N TYR A 2 12.85 3.20 0.90
CA TYR A 2 12.06 2.43 1.88
C TYR A 2 10.54 2.62 1.73
N SER A 3 10.09 3.70 1.06
CA SER A 3 8.65 4.02 0.94
C SER A 3 8.00 3.53 -0.36
N VAL A 4 8.75 3.50 -1.46
CA VAL A 4 8.20 3.18 -2.80
C VAL A 4 7.92 1.67 -2.94
N ASP A 5 8.82 0.83 -2.43
CA ASP A 5 8.68 -0.62 -2.49
C ASP A 5 7.50 -1.13 -1.67
N ILE A 6 7.26 -0.56 -0.49
CA ILE A 6 6.13 -0.95 0.35
C ILE A 6 4.81 -0.59 -0.34
N TYR A 7 4.71 0.61 -0.95
CA TYR A 7 3.53 1.01 -1.70
C TYR A 7 3.23 0.05 -2.85
N ASN A 8 4.24 -0.26 -3.67
CA ASN A 8 4.09 -1.15 -4.82
C ASN A 8 3.76 -2.59 -4.40
N ARG A 9 4.33 -3.07 -3.28
CA ARG A 9 4.01 -4.39 -2.73
C ARG A 9 2.59 -4.46 -2.16
N VAL A 10 2.16 -3.44 -1.41
CA VAL A 10 0.80 -3.32 -0.88
C VAL A 10 -0.23 -3.25 -2.01
N ARG A 11 0.07 -2.46 -3.05
CA ARG A 11 -0.78 -2.32 -4.23
C ARG A 11 -0.87 -3.63 -5.02
N ARG A 12 0.23 -4.37 -5.18
CA ARG A 12 0.21 -5.70 -5.81
C ARG A 12 -0.57 -6.72 -4.98
N ALA A 13 -0.36 -6.77 -3.67
CA ALA A 13 -1.11 -7.69 -2.80
C ALA A 13 -2.63 -7.47 -2.89
N CYS A 14 -3.08 -6.22 -2.92
CA CYS A 14 -4.52 -5.94 -3.05
C CYS A 14 -5.05 -6.09 -4.48
N LEU A 15 -4.34 -5.61 -5.52
CA LEU A 15 -4.86 -5.60 -6.89
C LEU A 15 -4.60 -6.89 -7.66
N LYS A 16 -3.49 -7.58 -7.39
CA LYS A 16 -3.07 -8.79 -8.12
C LYS A 16 -3.48 -10.05 -7.37
N ASP A 17 -3.26 -10.08 -6.06
CA ASP A 17 -3.59 -11.26 -5.23
C ASP A 17 -5.02 -11.17 -4.63
N GLY A 18 -5.73 -10.06 -4.85
CA GLY A 18 -7.11 -9.87 -4.37
C GLY A 18 -7.23 -9.76 -2.85
N MET A 19 -6.12 -9.56 -2.14
CA MET A 19 -6.12 -9.53 -0.68
C MET A 19 -6.88 -8.30 -0.17
N SER A 20 -7.73 -8.51 0.85
CA SER A 20 -8.41 -7.41 1.51
C SER A 20 -7.41 -6.51 2.25
N ALA A 21 -7.74 -5.24 2.46
CA ALA A 21 -6.89 -4.32 3.23
C ALA A 21 -6.54 -4.85 4.64
N ARG A 22 -7.37 -5.75 5.20
CA ARG A 22 -7.16 -6.41 6.49
C ARG A 22 -6.10 -7.50 6.41
N GLU A 23 -6.12 -8.32 5.37
CA GLU A 23 -5.11 -9.35 5.11
C GLU A 23 -3.78 -8.71 4.79
N THR A 24 -3.77 -7.70 3.93
CA THR A 24 -2.59 -6.92 3.60
C THR A 24 -1.99 -6.25 4.85
N ALA A 25 -2.80 -5.68 5.74
CA ALA A 25 -2.32 -5.13 7.01
C ALA A 25 -1.65 -6.16 7.92
N ARG A 26 -2.20 -7.39 7.98
CA ARG A 26 -1.59 -8.50 8.73
C ARG A 26 -0.29 -8.96 8.08
N TYR A 27 -0.29 -9.12 6.76
CA TYR A 27 0.87 -9.57 6.00
C TYR A 27 2.06 -8.61 6.12
N PHE A 28 1.80 -7.30 6.05
CA PHE A 28 2.83 -6.27 6.19
C PHE A 28 3.09 -5.84 7.64
N ASN A 29 2.37 -6.40 8.63
CA ASN A 29 2.41 -5.97 10.03
C ASN A 29 2.30 -4.43 10.19
N LYS A 30 1.33 -3.84 9.48
CA LYS A 30 1.04 -2.40 9.51
C LYS A 30 -0.38 -2.15 9.97
N ASP A 31 -0.62 -0.94 10.46
CA ASP A 31 -1.98 -0.49 10.74
C ASP A 31 -2.80 -0.48 9.44
N ARG A 32 -4.05 -0.98 9.54
CA ARG A 32 -5.04 -0.92 8.47
C ARG A 32 -5.28 0.51 8.01
N LYS A 33 -5.19 1.50 8.90
CA LYS A 33 -5.30 2.92 8.51
C LYS A 33 -4.17 3.34 7.57
N THR A 34 -2.94 2.88 7.81
CA THR A 34 -1.79 3.14 6.95
C THR A 34 -1.96 2.47 5.58
N ILE A 35 -2.36 1.19 5.56
CA ILE A 35 -2.62 0.45 4.32
C ILE A 35 -3.78 1.09 3.54
N ALA A 36 -4.87 1.46 4.21
CA ALA A 36 -5.98 2.16 3.60
C ALA A 36 -5.54 3.52 3.03
N LYS A 37 -4.68 4.27 3.73
CA LYS A 37 -4.14 5.54 3.23
C LYS A 37 -3.26 5.34 1.98
N MET A 38 -2.51 4.24 1.92
CA MET A 38 -1.71 3.85 0.75
C MET A 38 -2.63 3.43 -0.42
N LEU A 39 -3.62 2.58 -0.18
CA LEU A 39 -4.55 2.11 -1.22
C LEU A 39 -5.47 3.22 -1.76
N LEU A 40 -5.91 4.12 -0.88
CA LEU A 40 -6.83 5.21 -1.21
C LEU A 40 -6.19 6.31 -2.07
N GLY A 41 -4.89 6.24 -2.35
CA GLY A 41 -4.21 7.21 -3.22
C GLY A 41 -4.21 8.64 -2.69
N ARG A 42 -4.59 8.87 -1.42
CA ARG A 42 -4.60 10.19 -0.75
C ARG A 42 -3.28 10.52 -0.04
N LEU A 43 -2.16 9.99 -0.54
CA LEU A 43 -0.84 10.55 -0.27
C LEU A 43 -0.42 11.29 -1.55
N HIS A 44 -0.39 12.60 -1.43
CA HIS A 44 -0.08 13.63 -2.41
C HIS A 44 1.35 13.53 -3.03
N GLN A 45 1.95 12.35 -3.13
CA GLN A 45 3.39 12.23 -3.38
C GLN A 45 3.79 10.93 -4.09
N LEU A 46 3.30 10.70 -5.30
CA LEU A 46 4.01 9.87 -6.30
C LEU A 46 3.91 10.44 -7.73
N ARG A 47 3.54 11.73 -7.86
CA ARG A 47 3.75 12.54 -9.07
C ARG A 47 5.15 13.21 -9.06
N LEU A 48 6.13 12.52 -8.47
CA LEU A 48 7.55 12.90 -8.45
C LEU A 48 8.44 11.66 -8.75
N PHE A 49 7.90 10.74 -9.57
CA PHE A 49 8.68 9.80 -10.38
C PHE A 49 8.72 10.27 -11.85
N PHE A 50 8.75 11.60 -12.04
CA PHE A 50 9.34 12.32 -13.15
C PHE A 50 9.93 13.62 -12.59
#